data_AF-Q2H228-F1
#
_entry.id   AF-Q2H228-F1
#
_cell.length_a   1.000
_cell.length_b   1.000
_cell.length_c   1.000
_cell.angle_alpha   90.00
_cell.angle_beta   90.00
_cell.angle_gamma   90.00
#
_symmetry.space_group_name_H-M   'P 1'
#
loop_
_entity.id
_entity.type
_entity.pdbx_description
1 polymer ?
#
loop_
_entity_poly.entity_id
_entity_poly.type
_entity_poly.pdbx_seq_one_letter_code
_entity_poly.pdbx_strand_id
1 'polypeptide(L)'
;MSIQTSPGIPLSHAPDGTGYKLLELPPELLELLESPDPPTRNALHPSPTAALLRTKSKTYSLRQKNTSNALILLAPTATTTTGDDGTSSSPTAAVVVGGLSTIATVHDTTELVPEDEAAAAPAAKARGKWHEKFGRSR
;
A
#
# COMPACT_ATOMS: atom_id res chain seq x y z
N MET A 1 20.58 -13.68 39.20
CA MET A 1 20.49 -12.81 38.02
C MET A 1 19.82 -13.62 36.91
N SER A 2 18.54 -13.37 36.61
CA SER A 2 17.79 -14.13 35.60
C SER A 2 17.84 -13.38 34.27
N ILE A 3 18.49 -13.95 33.26
CA ILE A 3 18.59 -13.37 31.92
C ILE A 3 17.38 -13.88 31.14
N GLN A 4 16.33 -13.06 30.99
CA GLN A 4 15.28 -13.35 30.02
C GLN A 4 15.84 -13.12 28.62
N THR A 5 16.38 -14.17 28.00
CA THR A 5 16.66 -14.19 26.56
C THR A 5 15.32 -14.41 25.85
N SER A 6 14.55 -13.34 25.62
CA SER A 6 13.40 -13.45 24.72
C SER A 6 13.96 -13.55 23.29
N PRO A 7 13.80 -14.68 22.59
CA PRO A 7 14.17 -14.74 21.18
C PRO A 7 13.26 -13.73 20.44
N GLY A 8 13.85 -12.67 19.89
CA GLY A 8 13.12 -11.69 19.11
C GLY A 8 12.51 -12.32 17.86
N ILE A 9 11.52 -11.66 17.26
CA ILE A 9 10.95 -12.08 15.97
C ILE A 9 11.97 -11.76 14.87
N PRO A 10 12.45 -12.74 14.08
CA PRO A 10 13.37 -12.46 13.00
C PRO A 10 12.67 -11.63 11.92
N LEU A 11 13.31 -10.53 11.52
CA LEU A 11 12.85 -9.64 10.45
C LEU A 11 13.83 -9.71 9.28
N SER A 12 13.35 -10.13 8.11
CA SER A 12 14.12 -10.12 6.86
C SER A 12 13.63 -9.00 5.95
N HIS A 13 14.53 -8.37 5.20
CA HIS A 13 14.17 -7.33 4.24
C HIS A 13 14.28 -7.88 2.81
N ALA A 14 13.14 -8.30 2.24
CA ALA A 14 13.07 -8.97 0.95
C ALA A 14 11.87 -8.46 0.12
N PRO A 15 11.96 -7.23 -0.42
CA PRO A 15 10.89 -6.69 -1.24
C PRO A 15 10.73 -7.53 -2.52
N ASP A 16 9.50 -7.94 -2.82
CA ASP A 16 9.19 -8.90 -3.90
C ASP A 16 9.06 -8.23 -5.29
N GLY A 17 9.10 -6.90 -5.35
CA GLY A 17 8.98 -6.13 -6.59
C GLY A 17 7.57 -6.03 -7.16
N THR A 18 6.54 -6.52 -6.46
CA THR A 18 5.14 -6.53 -6.92
C THR A 18 4.55 -5.12 -7.06
N GLY A 19 5.14 -4.12 -6.40
CA GLY A 19 4.73 -2.72 -6.51
C GLY A 19 3.44 -2.41 -5.74
N TYR A 20 3.33 -2.93 -4.51
CA TYR A 20 2.17 -2.70 -3.64
C TYR A 20 1.89 -1.21 -3.43
N LYS A 21 0.60 -0.87 -3.43
CA LYS A 21 0.10 0.46 -3.08
C LYS A 21 -0.99 0.35 -2.03
N LEU A 22 -1.04 1.34 -1.14
CA LEU A 22 -2.08 1.44 -0.12
C LEU A 22 -3.21 2.32 -0.63
N LEU A 23 -4.44 1.82 -0.49
CA LEU A 23 -5.67 2.50 -0.88
C LEU A 23 -6.50 2.76 0.38
N GLU A 24 -6.87 4.02 0.63
CA GLU A 24 -7.79 4.39 1.69
C GLU A 24 -9.22 4.10 1.23
N LEU A 25 -9.89 3.17 1.92
CA LEU A 25 -11.22 2.71 1.57
C LEU A 25 -12.29 3.50 2.34
N PRO A 26 -13.24 4.17 1.65
CA PRO A 26 -14.48 4.65 2.25
C PRO A 26 -15.26 3.50 2.91
N PRO A 27 -16.00 3.77 4.01
CA PRO A 27 -16.72 2.73 4.76
C PRO A 27 -17.69 1.94 3.89
N GLU A 28 -18.41 2.62 3.00
CA GLU A 28 -19.33 2.00 2.03
C GLU A 28 -18.64 0.97 1.11
N LEU A 29 -17.38 1.22 0.72
CA LEU A 29 -16.62 0.30 -0.12
C LEU A 29 -16.03 -0.85 0.70
N LEU A 30 -15.69 -0.61 1.97
CA LEU A 30 -15.28 -1.66 2.89
C LEU A 30 -16.43 -2.65 3.11
N GLU A 31 -17.62 -2.16 3.44
CA GLU A 31 -18.82 -2.99 3.62
C GLU A 31 -19.13 -3.80 2.35
N LEU A 32 -18.95 -3.21 1.17
CA LEU A 32 -19.13 -3.91 -0.10
C LEU A 32 -18.09 -5.00 -0.33
N LEU A 33 -16.82 -4.78 0.05
CA LEU A 33 -15.75 -5.77 -0.08
C LEU A 33 -15.87 -6.91 0.95
N GLU A 34 -16.42 -6.62 2.13
CA GLU A 34 -16.68 -7.62 3.18
C GLU A 34 -18.03 -8.36 2.98
N SER A 35 -18.89 -7.85 2.10
CA SER A 35 -20.19 -8.48 1.78
C SER A 35 -20.02 -9.86 1.12
N PRO A 36 -21.01 -10.76 1.24
CA PRO A 36 -20.93 -12.12 0.68
C PRO A 36 -20.84 -12.17 -0.85
N ASP A 37 -21.22 -11.08 -1.54
CA ASP A 37 -21.06 -10.91 -2.99
C ASP A 37 -20.06 -9.79 -3.28
N PRO A 38 -18.76 -9.99 -2.99
CA PRO A 38 -17.77 -8.96 -3.27
C PRO A 38 -17.71 -8.70 -4.78
N PRO A 39 -17.64 -7.44 -5.22
CA PRO A 39 -17.45 -7.14 -6.63
C PRO A 39 -16.10 -7.71 -7.07
N THR A 40 -16.12 -8.77 -7.86
CA THR A 40 -14.93 -9.49 -8.35
C THR A 40 -14.03 -8.63 -9.25
N ARG A 41 -14.51 -7.45 -9.68
CA ARG A 41 -13.76 -6.54 -10.55
C ARG A 41 -14.22 -5.10 -10.38
N ASN A 42 -13.59 -4.36 -9.48
CA ASN A 42 -13.70 -2.90 -9.50
C ASN A 42 -12.94 -2.39 -10.73
N ALA A 43 -13.63 -1.71 -11.64
CA ALA A 43 -13.05 -1.30 -12.90
C ALA A 43 -12.26 0.00 -12.70
N LEU A 44 -10.94 -0.08 -12.85
CA LEU A 44 -10.08 1.09 -12.98
C LEU A 44 -10.20 1.62 -14.41
N HIS A 45 -10.69 2.83 -14.54
CA HIS A 45 -10.80 3.53 -15.81
C HIS A 45 -9.74 4.64 -15.88
N PRO A 46 -8.90 4.68 -16.92
CA PRO A 46 -8.03 5.82 -17.15
C PRO A 46 -8.88 7.01 -17.60
N SER A 47 -8.78 8.13 -16.90
CA SER A 47 -9.31 9.44 -17.32
C SER A 47 -8.13 10.38 -17.63
N PRO A 48 -8.31 11.40 -18.49
CA PRO A 48 -7.24 12.33 -18.86
C PRO A 48 -6.59 13.05 -17.67
N THR A 49 -7.28 13.12 -16.53
CA THR A 49 -6.83 13.88 -15.35
C THR A 49 -6.52 13.01 -14.14
N ALA A 50 -7.13 11.82 -14.03
CA ALA A 50 -6.93 10.91 -12.91
C ALA A 50 -7.30 9.47 -13.29
N ALA A 51 -6.91 8.49 -12.47
CA ALA A 51 -7.50 7.16 -12.53
C ALA A 51 -8.84 7.18 -11.77
N LEU A 52 -9.86 6.51 -12.31
CA LEU A 52 -11.18 6.42 -11.70
C LEU A 52 -11.46 4.98 -11.28
N LEU A 53 -11.89 4.77 -10.03
CA LEU A 53 -12.44 3.52 -9.54
C LEU A 53 -13.95 3.53 -9.68
N ARG A 54 -14.48 2.72 -10.59
CA ARG A 54 -15.94 2.62 -10.77
C ARG A 54 -16.49 1.39 -10.06
N THR A 55 -17.44 1.63 -9.18
CA THR A 55 -18.23 0.63 -8.47
C THR A 55 -19.61 0.52 -9.14
N LYS A 56 -20.44 -0.47 -8.77
CA LYS A 56 -21.80 -0.64 -9.31
C LYS A 56 -22.67 0.63 -9.19
N SER A 57 -22.44 1.45 -8.16
CA SER A 57 -23.27 2.61 -7.82
C SER A 57 -22.54 3.96 -7.81
N LYS A 58 -21.21 3.99 -7.67
CA LYS A 58 -20.42 5.21 -7.43
C LYS A 58 -19.09 5.19 -8.18
N THR A 59 -18.63 6.37 -8.57
CA THR A 59 -17.32 6.59 -9.18
C THR A 59 -16.44 7.36 -8.21
N TYR A 60 -15.20 6.91 -8.03
CA TYR A 60 -14.22 7.56 -7.18
C TYR A 60 -12.99 7.94 -7.98
N SER A 61 -12.51 9.17 -7.83
CA SER A 61 -11.23 9.63 -8.35
C SER A 61 -10.10 9.22 -7.41
N LEU A 62 -9.07 8.56 -7.94
CA LEU A 62 -7.86 8.20 -7.18
C LEU A 62 -6.98 9.43 -7.04
N ARG A 63 -6.63 9.79 -5.81
CA ARG A 63 -5.65 10.83 -5.52
C ARG A 63 -4.48 10.29 -4.73
N GLN A 64 -3.27 10.60 -5.19
CA GLN A 64 -2.07 10.23 -4.47
C GLN A 64 -1.75 11.27 -3.39
N LYS A 65 -1.48 10.79 -2.19
CA LYS A 65 -1.13 11.57 -1.02
C LYS A 65 0.20 11.07 -0.46
N ASN A 66 1.23 11.88 -0.60
CA ASN A 66 2.55 11.54 -0.07
C ASN A 66 2.54 11.62 1.46
N THR A 67 3.31 10.74 2.10
CA THR A 67 3.49 10.70 3.54
C THR A 67 4.94 11.01 3.89
N SER A 68 5.19 11.82 4.92
CA SER A 68 6.55 12.06 5.42
C SER A 68 7.12 10.85 6.17
N ASN A 69 6.27 9.88 6.50
CA ASN A 69 6.64 8.62 7.14
C ASN A 69 6.81 7.52 6.08
N ALA A 70 7.71 6.58 6.34
CA ALA A 70 7.83 5.34 5.57
C ALA A 70 6.88 4.29 6.16
N LEU A 71 6.02 3.71 5.33
CA LEU A 71 5.12 2.62 5.68
C LEU A 71 5.74 1.31 5.21
N ILE A 72 6.04 0.42 6.15
CA ILE A 72 6.69 -0.87 5.86
C ILE A 72 5.62 -1.96 5.85
N LEU A 73 5.44 -2.61 4.70
CA LEU A 73 4.55 -3.75 4.55
C LEU A 73 5.30 -5.03 4.90
N LEU A 74 4.75 -5.79 5.84
CA LEU A 74 5.32 -7.03 6.33
C LEU A 74 4.42 -8.21 5.95
N ALA A 75 5.03 -9.28 5.47
CA ALA A 75 4.38 -10.57 5.33
C ALA A 75 4.93 -11.56 6.37
N PRO A 76 4.09 -12.43 6.93
CA PRO A 76 4.56 -13.56 7.74
C PRO A 76 5.46 -14.47 6.90
N THR A 77 6.59 -14.88 7.46
CA THR A 77 7.46 -15.92 6.89
C THR A 77 7.71 -16.99 7.93
N ALA A 78 7.71 -18.26 7.54
CA ALA A 78 8.02 -19.36 8.45
C ALA A 78 9.36 -19.95 8.02
N THR A 79 10.41 -19.76 8.83
CA THR A 79 11.70 -20.41 8.60
C THR A 79 11.76 -21.68 9.44
N THR A 80 11.89 -22.82 8.77
CA THR A 80 12.14 -24.09 9.45
C THR A 80 13.61 -24.14 9.74
N THR A 81 13.99 -23.99 11.01
CA THR A 81 15.39 -24.14 11.40
C THR A 81 15.57 -25.60 11.81
N THR A 82 16.09 -26.42 10.90
CA THR A 82 16.64 -27.72 11.29
C THR A 82 17.88 -27.44 12.13
N GLY A 83 17.87 -27.85 13.40
CA GLY A 83 19.04 -27.77 14.26
C GLY A 83 20.14 -28.64 13.68
N ASP A 84 21.01 -28.06 12.85
CA ASP A 84 22.25 -28.67 12.41
C ASP A 84 23.27 -28.52 13.54
N ASP A 85 23.12 -29.36 14.57
CA ASP A 85 24.24 -29.67 15.44
C ASP A 85 24.95 -30.85 14.78
N GLY A 86 26.13 -30.59 14.20
CA GLY A 86 26.90 -31.51 13.36
C GLY A 86 27.45 -32.73 14.10
N THR A 87 26.68 -33.35 14.99
CA THR A 87 27.07 -34.56 15.70
C THR A 87 25.83 -35.42 16.04
N SER A 88 25.66 -36.48 15.26
CA SER A 88 25.00 -37.75 15.63
C SER A 88 23.47 -37.74 15.93
N SER A 89 22.72 -38.26 14.96
CA SER A 89 21.62 -39.23 15.12
C SER A 89 20.60 -39.00 16.25
N SER A 90 19.68 -38.06 16.06
CA SER A 90 18.29 -38.16 16.58
C SER A 90 17.39 -37.19 15.81
N PRO A 91 16.11 -37.51 15.51
CA PRO A 91 15.22 -36.59 14.81
C PRO A 91 14.76 -35.51 15.79
N THR A 92 15.58 -34.49 16.02
CA THR A 92 15.23 -33.34 16.83
C THR A 92 14.13 -32.55 16.12
N ALA A 93 12.98 -32.38 16.78
CA ALA A 93 11.79 -31.77 16.22
C ALA A 93 12.10 -30.42 15.56
N ALA A 94 11.75 -30.28 14.28
CA ALA A 94 11.93 -29.04 13.54
C ALA A 94 11.16 -27.90 14.24
N VAL A 95 11.90 -26.91 14.73
CA VAL A 95 11.30 -25.72 15.35
C VAL A 95 10.91 -24.77 14.23
N VAL A 96 9.61 -24.57 14.03
CA VAL A 96 9.09 -23.52 13.16
C VAL A 96 9.25 -22.20 13.90
N VAL A 97 10.22 -21.40 13.47
CA VAL A 97 10.37 -20.03 13.98
C VAL A 97 9.55 -19.13 13.06
N GLY A 98 8.49 -18.55 13.60
CA GLY A 98 7.72 -17.51 12.90
C GLY A 98 8.57 -16.25 12.78
N GLY A 99 8.69 -15.73 11.56
CA GLY A 99 9.40 -14.50 11.22
C GLY A 99 8.54 -13.53 10.42
N LEU A 100 9.08 -12.35 10.16
CA LEU A 100 8.47 -11.32 9.34
C LEU A 100 9.41 -10.99 8.17
N SER A 101 8.86 -10.80 6.98
CA SER A 101 9.60 -10.30 5.82
C SER A 101 9.02 -8.99 5.34
N THR A 102 9.85 -7.96 5.18
CA THR A 102 9.47 -6.72 4.53
C THR A 102 9.27 -6.95 3.04
N ILE A 103 8.03 -6.81 2.57
CA ILE A 103 7.63 -6.99 1.17
C ILE A 103 7.60 -5.68 0.39
N ALA A 104 7.40 -4.54 1.07
CA ALA A 104 7.48 -3.22 0.45
C ALA A 104 7.70 -2.11 1.48
N THR A 105 8.24 -0.99 1.00
CA THR A 105 8.30 0.28 1.71
C THR A 105 7.57 1.31 0.86
N VAL A 106 6.52 1.90 1.43
CA VAL A 106 5.59 2.79 0.75
C VAL A 106 5.72 4.20 1.33
N HIS A 107 5.74 5.21 0.47
CA HIS A 107 5.86 6.63 0.84
C HIS A 107 4.65 7.47 0.41
N ASP A 108 3.64 6.81 -0.16
CA ASP A 108 2.43 7.42 -0.65
C ASP A 108 1.22 6.52 -0.39
N THR A 109 0.09 7.14 -0.15
CA THR A 109 -1.21 6.47 -0.02
C THR A 109 -2.11 6.99 -1.13
N THR A 110 -3.06 6.19 -1.56
CA THR A 110 -4.05 6.58 -2.55
C THR A 110 -5.38 6.78 -1.84
N GLU A 111 -5.93 7.99 -1.86
CA GLU A 111 -7.26 8.30 -1.34
C GLU A 111 -8.30 8.21 -2.46
N LEU A 112 -9.52 7.81 -2.10
CA LEU A 112 -10.67 7.74 -3.01
C LEU A 112 -11.61 8.92 -2.75
N VAL A 113 -11.73 9.82 -3.73
CA VAL A 113 -12.64 10.97 -3.66
C VAL A 113 -13.88 10.68 -4.50
N PRO A 114 -15.10 10.72 -3.95
CA PRO A 114 -16.31 10.57 -4.75
C PRO A 114 -16.36 11.63 -5.85
N GLU A 115 -16.51 11.21 -7.10
CA GLU A 115 -16.89 12.12 -8.18
C GLU A 115 -18.41 12.11 -8.28
N ASP A 116 -19.03 13.22 -7.89
CA ASP A 116 -20.38 13.51 -8.38
C ASP A 116 -20.30 13.65 -9.90
N GLU A 117 -21.20 12.99 -10.61
CA GLU A 117 -21.30 12.90 -12.08
C GLU A 117 -21.36 14.29 -12.79
N ALA A 118 -21.38 15.39 -12.02
CA ALA A 118 -21.41 16.78 -12.46
C ALA A 118 -20.12 17.58 -12.21
N ALA A 119 -19.06 16.99 -11.64
CA ALA A 119 -17.78 17.70 -11.46
C ALA A 119 -17.00 17.75 -12.78
N ALA A 120 -17.38 18.71 -13.64
CA ALA A 120 -16.62 19.09 -14.81
C ALA A 120 -15.13 19.22 -14.47
N ALA A 121 -14.28 18.61 -15.31
CA ALA A 121 -12.83 18.66 -15.21
C ALA A 121 -12.36 20.07 -14.80
N PRO A 122 -11.38 20.21 -13.89
CA PRO A 122 -10.90 21.52 -13.48
C PRO A 122 -10.46 22.27 -14.73
N ALA A 123 -11.17 23.35 -15.06
CA ALA A 123 -10.87 24.18 -16.21
C ALA A 123 -9.38 24.54 -16.15
N ALA A 124 -8.64 24.20 -17.22
CA ALA A 124 -7.23 24.46 -17.33
C ALA A 124 -7.00 25.94 -16.99
N LYS A 125 -6.40 26.23 -15.83
CA LYS A 125 -6.03 27.59 -15.48
C LYS A 125 -5.10 28.08 -16.57
N ALA A 126 -5.52 29.10 -17.31
CA ALA A 126 -4.76 29.69 -18.39
C ALA A 126 -3.33 29.98 -17.90
N ARG A 127 -2.35 29.30 -18.49
CA ARG A 127 -0.92 29.54 -18.27
C ARG A 127 -0.57 30.88 -18.91
N GLY A 128 -0.93 31.98 -18.26
CA GLY A 128 -0.64 33.30 -18.75
C GLY A 128 -0.75 34.32 -17.64
N LYS A 129 0.34 35.06 -17.41
CA LYS A 129 0.51 36.27 -16.56
C LYS A 129 1.45 36.15 -15.35
N TRP A 130 2.14 35.02 -15.13
CA TRP A 130 3.29 35.05 -14.19
C TRP A 130 4.48 35.82 -14.78
N HIS A 131 4.83 35.55 -16.03
CA HIS A 131 6.00 36.15 -16.70
C HIS A 131 5.87 37.67 -16.94
N GLU A 132 4.66 38.23 -16.85
CA GLU A 132 4.40 39.65 -17.10
C GLU A 132 4.57 40.53 -15.85
N LYS A 133 4.43 39.94 -14.64
CA LYS A 133 4.51 40.67 -13.36
C LYS A 133 5.94 40.92 -12.87
N PHE A 134 6.92 40.16 -13.35
CA PHE A 134 8.31 40.24 -12.85
C PHE A 134 9.34 40.69 -13.90
N GLY A 135 8.95 40.86 -15.18
CA GLY A 135 9.87 41.28 -16.25
C GLY A 135 10.00 42.80 -16.43
N ARG A 136 9.25 43.61 -15.69
CA ARG A 136 9.05 45.04 -15.98
C ARG A 136 9.88 45.99 -15.13
N SER A 137 10.97 45.49 -14.56
CA SER A 137 11.93 46.29 -13.81
C SER A 137 13.36 45.89 -14.17
N ARG A 138 13.76 46.19 -15.42
CA ARG A 138 15.15 46.42 -15.82
C ARG A 138 15.17 47.49 -16.89
#